data_AF-A0A1I6Q9G8-F1
#
_entry.id   AF-A0A1I6Q9G8-F1
#
_cell.length_a   1.000
_cell.length_b   1.000
_cell.length_c   1.000
_cell.angle_alpha   90.00
_cell.angle_beta   90.00
_cell.angle_gamma   90.00
#
_symmetry.space_group_name_H-M   'P 1'
#
loop_
_entity.id
_entity.type
_entity.pdbx_description
1 polymer ?
#
loop_
_entity_poly.entity_id
_entity_poly.type
_entity_poly.pdbx_seq_one_letter_code
_entity_poly.pdbx_strand_id
1 'polypeptide(L)'
;MGFFYCILELSISQITRFMNLFSEIRDEKENILPFDGIVNYYGVCIPFDEANRYYDKLLQHLAWKRDLVVMFGKRIETKRKVAWYGDRPYKYTYSNNTKLALPWNEVLMEIKELTEQITGESYNSCLANLYHDGSEGMAWHSDNEKELKVNGAIASLSFGAERRFSFKHKVKNNKVSIILEHGSLLLMKGTTQKHWLHRLPPTKKQFTPRVNLTFRNIIDHP
;
A
#
# COMPACT_ATOMS: atom_id res chain seq x y z
N MET A 1 -34.45 -28.56 8.53
CA MET A 1 -34.64 -27.18 9.02
C MET A 1 -33.88 -27.04 10.32
N GLY A 2 -32.90 -26.19 10.53
CA GLY A 2 -32.23 -25.21 9.69
C GLY A 2 -30.87 -24.93 10.34
N PHE A 3 -29.81 -24.98 9.55
CA PHE A 3 -28.46 -24.58 9.92
C PHE A 3 -28.42 -23.06 10.00
N PHE A 4 -28.16 -22.47 11.16
CA PHE A 4 -27.83 -21.05 11.25
C PHE A 4 -26.73 -20.83 12.32
N TYR A 5 -25.59 -20.32 11.83
CA TYR A 5 -24.56 -19.56 12.52
C TYR A 5 -23.64 -20.28 13.54
N CYS A 6 -22.49 -20.72 13.04
CA CYS A 6 -21.25 -20.75 13.82
C CYS A 6 -20.29 -19.74 13.17
N ILE A 7 -20.21 -18.54 13.73
CA ILE A 7 -19.20 -17.54 13.36
C ILE A 7 -17.88 -18.00 13.99
N LEU A 8 -16.88 -18.27 13.16
CA LEU A 8 -15.51 -18.53 13.58
C LEU A 8 -14.88 -17.23 14.10
N GLU A 9 -14.94 -17.01 15.41
CA GLU A 9 -13.95 -16.17 16.11
C GLU A 9 -12.64 -16.96 16.20
N LEU A 10 -11.75 -16.79 15.23
CA LEU A 10 -10.39 -17.32 15.34
C LEU A 10 -9.63 -16.46 16.36
N SER A 11 -9.18 -17.08 17.46
CA SER A 11 -8.36 -16.39 18.46
C SER A 11 -6.99 -16.01 17.88
N ILE A 12 -6.35 -14.98 18.45
CA ILE A 12 -5.00 -14.49 18.08
C ILE A 12 -3.99 -15.65 17.97
N SER A 13 -4.11 -16.66 18.84
CA SER A 13 -3.24 -17.84 18.80
C SER A 13 -3.35 -18.67 17.52
N GLN A 14 -4.53 -18.71 16.88
CA GLN A 14 -4.77 -19.47 15.66
C GLN A 14 -4.26 -18.73 14.42
N ILE A 15 -4.32 -17.40 14.41
CA ILE A 15 -3.72 -16.56 13.35
C ILE A 15 -2.19 -16.71 13.38
N THR A 16 -1.57 -16.62 14.56
CA THR A 16 -0.11 -16.82 14.70
C THR A 16 0.32 -18.24 14.34
N ARG A 17 -0.54 -19.25 14.55
CA ARG A 17 -0.23 -20.65 14.20
C ARG A 17 -0.40 -20.93 12.70
N PHE A 18 -1.29 -20.22 12.01
CA PHE A 18 -1.46 -20.31 10.56
C PHE A 18 -0.33 -19.64 9.78
N MET A 19 0.18 -18.49 10.26
CA MET A 19 1.33 -17.80 9.65
C MET A 19 2.63 -18.64 9.68
N ASN A 20 2.78 -19.52 10.67
CA ASN A 20 3.97 -20.36 10.82
C ASN A 20 4.04 -21.58 9.88
N LEU A 21 2.99 -21.89 9.11
CA LEU A 21 2.92 -23.16 8.37
C LEU A 21 3.44 -23.08 6.91
N PHE A 22 3.70 -21.89 6.35
CA PHE A 22 3.98 -21.74 4.90
C PHE A 22 5.07 -20.76 4.48
N SER A 23 6.02 -20.37 5.32
CA SER A 23 7.20 -19.63 4.85
C SER A 23 8.50 -20.24 5.36
N GLU A 24 9.38 -20.60 4.43
CA GLU A 24 10.80 -20.73 4.72
C GLU A 24 11.26 -19.44 5.39
N ILE A 25 11.72 -19.55 6.63
CA ILE A 25 11.93 -18.44 7.56
C ILE A 25 13.04 -17.51 7.01
N ARG A 26 12.66 -16.50 6.23
CA ARG A 26 13.32 -15.20 6.29
C ARG A 26 12.82 -14.53 7.55
N ASP A 27 13.73 -13.97 8.35
CA ASP A 27 13.32 -13.09 9.43
C ASP A 27 12.47 -11.97 8.81
N GLU A 28 11.18 -11.94 9.14
CA GLU A 28 10.18 -10.99 8.61
C GLU A 28 10.61 -9.52 8.84
N LYS A 29 11.66 -9.30 9.63
CA LYS A 29 12.27 -8.01 9.97
C LYS A 29 13.54 -7.69 9.18
N GLU A 30 14.00 -8.56 8.28
CA GLU A 30 15.21 -8.27 7.51
C GLU A 30 14.97 -7.08 6.56
N ASN A 31 15.90 -6.13 6.59
CA ASN A 31 15.85 -4.96 5.72
C ASN A 31 16.31 -5.35 4.32
N ILE A 32 15.46 -5.20 3.31
CA ILE A 32 15.83 -5.52 1.92
C ILE A 32 16.75 -4.46 1.30
N LEU A 33 16.85 -3.28 1.92
CA LEU A 33 17.79 -2.25 1.49
C LEU A 33 19.15 -2.44 2.17
N PRO A 34 20.26 -2.28 1.44
CA PRO A 34 21.60 -2.47 2.01
C PRO A 34 22.05 -1.34 2.96
N PHE A 35 21.45 -0.15 2.86
CA PHE A 35 21.80 1.05 3.64
C PHE A 35 20.79 2.19 3.42
N ASP A 36 20.92 3.27 4.19
CA ASP A 36 20.24 4.56 4.01
C ASP A 36 18.71 4.47 3.89
N GLY A 37 18.11 3.47 4.52
CA GLY A 37 16.68 3.23 4.50
C GLY A 37 16.33 1.91 5.18
N ILE A 38 15.06 1.76 5.53
CA ILE A 38 14.49 0.55 6.12
C ILE A 38 13.29 0.17 5.27
N VAL A 39 13.38 -0.98 4.61
CA VAL A 39 12.28 -1.60 3.89
C VAL A 39 12.18 -3.05 4.29
N ASN A 40 11.06 -3.42 4.93
CA ASN A 40 10.77 -4.79 5.34
C ASN A 40 9.66 -5.35 4.45
N TYR A 41 9.86 -6.55 3.93
CA TYR A 41 8.84 -7.27 3.18
C TYR A 41 8.35 -8.45 4.01
N TYR A 42 7.08 -8.42 4.39
CA TYR A 42 6.48 -9.42 5.27
C TYR A 42 5.90 -10.60 4.47
N GLY A 43 6.11 -10.66 3.15
CA GLY A 43 5.50 -11.69 2.31
C GLY A 43 3.98 -11.53 2.20
N VAL A 44 3.30 -12.65 1.90
CA VAL A 44 1.84 -12.75 1.88
C VAL A 44 1.34 -12.89 3.32
N CYS A 45 0.78 -11.82 3.87
CA CYS A 45 0.29 -11.78 5.26
C CYS A 45 -1.22 -12.04 5.37
N ILE A 46 -1.94 -12.00 4.24
CA ILE A 46 -3.38 -12.21 4.18
C ILE A 46 -3.66 -13.51 3.42
N PRO A 47 -4.36 -14.48 4.03
CA PRO A 47 -4.75 -15.71 3.34
C PRO A 47 -5.51 -15.43 2.04
N PHE A 48 -5.32 -16.28 1.03
CA PHE A 48 -5.82 -16.07 -0.33
C PHE A 48 -7.33 -15.74 -0.39
N ASP A 49 -8.17 -16.49 0.33
CA ASP A 49 -9.63 -16.28 0.31
C ASP A 49 -10.03 -14.94 0.96
N GLU A 50 -9.37 -14.58 2.06
CA GLU A 50 -9.54 -13.30 2.74
C GLU A 50 -9.06 -12.14 1.86
N ALA A 51 -7.92 -12.31 1.19
CA ALA A 51 -7.36 -11.32 0.28
C ALA A 51 -8.29 -11.10 -0.94
N ASN A 52 -8.92 -12.16 -1.48
CA ASN A 52 -9.94 -12.05 -2.52
C ASN A 52 -11.19 -11.30 -2.03
N ARG A 53 -11.68 -11.63 -0.83
CA ARG A 53 -12.80 -10.91 -0.20
C ARG A 53 -12.50 -9.41 -0.09
N TYR A 54 -11.31 -9.05 0.39
CA TYR A 54 -10.88 -7.66 0.45
C TYR A 54 -10.77 -7.03 -0.93
N TYR A 55 -10.14 -7.70 -1.89
CA TYR A 55 -10.00 -7.22 -3.25
C TYR A 55 -11.34 -6.85 -3.88
N ASP A 56 -12.33 -7.73 -3.80
CA ASP A 56 -13.67 -7.49 -4.34
C ASP A 56 -14.36 -6.30 -3.65
N LYS A 57 -14.32 -6.25 -2.31
CA LYS A 57 -14.88 -5.12 -1.54
C LYS A 57 -14.19 -3.80 -1.90
N LEU A 58 -12.87 -3.78 -2.08
CA LEU A 58 -12.11 -2.58 -2.43
C LEU A 58 -12.47 -2.09 -3.84
N LEU A 59 -12.62 -2.99 -4.81
CA LEU A 59 -13.04 -2.63 -6.17
C LEU A 59 -14.46 -2.03 -6.19
N GLN A 60 -15.38 -2.59 -5.39
CA GLN A 60 -16.79 -2.19 -5.38
C GLN A 60 -17.06 -0.92 -4.54
N HIS A 61 -16.37 -0.74 -3.42
CA HIS A 61 -16.77 0.25 -2.40
C HIS A 61 -15.84 1.46 -2.26
N LEU A 62 -14.64 1.45 -2.84
CA LEU A 62 -13.82 2.65 -2.81
C LEU A 62 -14.32 3.68 -3.83
N ALA A 63 -14.26 4.96 -3.44
CA ALA A 63 -14.69 6.10 -4.24
C ALA A 63 -13.63 6.44 -5.32
N TRP A 64 -13.35 5.48 -6.19
CA TRP A 64 -12.33 5.57 -7.22
C TRP A 64 -12.55 6.75 -8.17
N LYS A 65 -11.56 7.63 -8.27
CA LYS A 65 -11.51 8.71 -9.25
C LYS A 65 -10.27 8.57 -10.12
N ARG A 66 -10.36 8.93 -11.39
CA ARG A 66 -9.18 8.96 -12.25
C ARG A 66 -8.16 9.93 -11.69
N ASP A 67 -6.90 9.53 -11.73
CA ASP A 67 -5.85 10.37 -11.19
C ASP A 67 -5.46 11.50 -12.15
N LEU A 68 -5.18 12.67 -11.59
CA LEU A 68 -4.81 13.86 -12.32
C LEU A 68 -3.33 14.14 -12.05
N VAL A 69 -2.54 14.16 -13.11
CA VAL A 69 -1.11 14.50 -13.06
C VAL A 69 -0.86 15.76 -13.88
N VAL A 70 0.12 16.56 -13.48
CA VAL A 70 0.59 17.69 -14.29
C VAL A 70 1.87 17.27 -14.99
N MET A 71 1.85 17.25 -16.32
CA MET A 71 3.01 16.99 -17.15
C MET A 71 3.18 18.15 -18.12
N PHE A 72 4.38 18.74 -18.15
CA PHE A 72 4.70 19.90 -19.01
C PHE A 72 3.69 21.06 -18.87
N GLY A 73 3.26 21.35 -17.64
CA GLY A 73 2.29 22.41 -17.34
C GLY A 73 0.83 22.09 -17.70
N LYS A 74 0.55 20.92 -18.30
CA LYS A 74 -0.81 20.49 -18.66
C LYS A 74 -1.36 19.48 -17.67
N ARG A 75 -2.64 19.62 -17.31
CA ARG A 75 -3.38 18.64 -16.50
C ARG A 75 -3.77 17.46 -17.40
N ILE A 76 -3.28 16.27 -17.06
CA ILE A 76 -3.58 15.02 -17.78
C ILE A 76 -4.31 14.09 -16.82
N GLU A 77 -5.46 13.60 -17.26
CA GLU A 77 -6.18 12.53 -16.57
C GLU A 77 -5.59 11.18 -16.99
N THR A 78 -5.14 10.40 -16.02
CA THR A 78 -4.56 9.08 -16.24
C THR A 78 -5.63 8.00 -16.19
N LYS A 79 -5.34 6.82 -16.75
CA LYS A 79 -6.23 5.65 -16.62
C LYS A 79 -6.25 5.07 -15.20
N ARG A 80 -5.14 5.22 -14.46
CA ARG A 80 -5.04 4.84 -13.04
C ARG A 80 -6.10 5.58 -12.25
N LYS A 81 -6.79 4.86 -11.37
CA LYS A 81 -7.72 5.46 -10.40
C LYS A 81 -7.08 5.51 -9.01
N VAL A 82 -7.48 6.51 -8.24
CA VAL A 82 -7.06 6.71 -6.86
C VAL A 82 -8.25 7.04 -5.99
N ALA A 83 -8.15 6.73 -4.71
CA ALA A 83 -9.07 7.18 -3.68
C ALA A 83 -8.29 7.47 -2.39
N TRP A 84 -8.73 8.46 -1.63
CA TRP A 84 -8.05 8.93 -0.43
C TRP A 84 -8.99 8.80 0.77
N TYR A 85 -8.50 8.20 1.84
CA TYR A 85 -9.23 7.96 3.08
C TYR A 85 -8.38 8.35 4.29
N GLY A 86 -8.98 8.77 5.39
CA GLY A 86 -8.27 9.14 6.61
C GLY A 86 -9.17 9.52 7.77
N ASP A 87 -8.57 9.70 8.96
CA ASP A 87 -9.27 10.05 10.20
C ASP A 87 -9.97 11.41 10.11
N ARG A 88 -9.43 12.29 9.26
CA ARG A 88 -9.93 13.65 9.04
C ARG A 88 -9.90 13.97 7.56
N PRO A 89 -10.82 14.80 7.07
CA PRO A 89 -10.69 15.41 5.76
C PRO A 89 -9.49 16.37 5.81
N TYR A 90 -8.32 15.90 5.40
CA TYR A 90 -7.15 16.76 5.23
C TYR A 90 -7.03 17.21 3.78
N LYS A 91 -6.59 18.45 3.59
CA LYS A 91 -6.31 19.02 2.28
C LYS A 91 -4.89 18.66 1.90
N TYR A 92 -4.71 17.82 0.89
CA TYR A 92 -3.39 17.59 0.32
C TYR A 92 -3.21 18.44 -0.95
N THR A 93 -2.10 19.19 -1.01
CA THR A 93 -1.76 19.99 -2.20
C THR A 93 -0.87 19.16 -3.13
N TYR A 94 -1.49 18.43 -4.06
CA TYR A 94 -0.81 17.90 -5.23
C TYR A 94 -1.31 18.64 -6.47
N SER A 95 -0.40 19.19 -7.30
CA SER A 95 -0.73 19.69 -8.64
C SER A 95 -1.79 20.81 -8.73
N ASN A 96 -1.87 21.70 -7.73
CA ASN A 96 -2.87 22.78 -7.62
C ASN A 96 -4.34 22.30 -7.55
N ASN A 97 -4.60 21.08 -7.06
CA ASN A 97 -5.94 20.61 -6.73
C ASN A 97 -5.96 20.11 -5.28
N THR A 98 -6.83 20.70 -4.47
CA THR A 98 -7.13 20.23 -3.11
C THR A 98 -7.83 18.89 -3.19
N LYS A 99 -7.14 17.78 -2.89
CA LYS A 99 -7.80 16.49 -2.70
C LYS A 99 -8.23 16.39 -1.23
N LEU A 100 -9.48 15.98 -1.02
CA LEU A 100 -10.08 15.79 0.31
C LEU A 100 -10.11 14.30 0.62
N ALA A 101 -9.45 13.89 1.71
CA ALA A 101 -9.58 12.54 2.21
C ALA A 101 -11.02 12.30 2.70
N LEU A 102 -11.58 11.15 2.31
CA LEU A 102 -12.88 10.69 2.80
C LEU A 102 -12.73 10.03 4.17
N PRO A 103 -13.77 10.03 5.01
CA PRO A 103 -13.79 9.18 6.21
C PRO A 103 -13.61 7.72 5.82
N TRP A 104 -12.92 6.95 6.67
CA TRP A 104 -12.75 5.52 6.49
C TRP A 104 -14.08 4.79 6.26
N ASN A 105 -14.06 3.78 5.39
CA ASN A 105 -15.14 2.80 5.31
C ASN A 105 -14.75 1.55 6.10
N GLU A 106 -15.74 0.68 6.36
CA GLU A 106 -15.58 -0.52 7.18
C GLU A 106 -14.43 -1.41 6.68
N VAL A 107 -14.36 -1.67 5.37
CA VAL A 107 -13.32 -2.54 4.80
C VAL A 107 -11.91 -1.95 4.95
N LEU A 108 -11.74 -0.63 4.83
CA LEU A 108 -10.44 0.00 5.05
C LEU A 108 -10.07 0.05 6.53
N MET A 109 -11.03 0.14 7.44
CA MET A 109 -10.77 0.03 8.88
C MET A 109 -10.29 -1.38 9.24
N GLU A 110 -10.96 -2.43 8.77
CA GLU A 110 -10.54 -3.83 8.95
C GLU A 110 -9.09 -4.03 8.48
N ILE A 111 -8.78 -3.59 7.25
CA ILE A 111 -7.46 -3.75 6.66
C ILE A 111 -6.41 -2.89 7.37
N LYS A 112 -6.77 -1.67 7.80
CA LYS A 112 -5.90 -0.78 8.57
C LYS A 112 -5.50 -1.44 9.88
N GLU A 113 -6.45 -1.92 10.66
CA GLU A 113 -6.20 -2.57 11.96
C GLU A 113 -5.28 -3.78 11.80
N LEU A 114 -5.52 -4.63 10.79
CA LEU A 114 -4.65 -5.75 10.47
C LEU A 114 -3.22 -5.29 10.12
N THR A 115 -3.11 -4.23 9.32
CA THR A 115 -1.81 -3.65 8.93
C THR A 115 -1.07 -3.08 10.14
N GLU A 116 -1.76 -2.40 11.06
CA GLU A 116 -1.20 -1.87 12.30
C GLU A 116 -0.71 -2.99 13.22
N GLN A 117 -1.48 -4.08 13.34
CA GLN A 117 -1.10 -5.27 14.11
C GLN A 117 0.17 -5.93 13.56
N ILE A 118 0.28 -6.13 12.24
CA ILE A 118 1.46 -6.79 11.63
C ILE A 118 2.71 -5.90 11.75
N THR A 119 2.56 -4.60 11.52
CA THR A 119 3.71 -3.67 11.44
C THR A 119 4.15 -3.08 12.78
N GLY A 120 3.28 -3.14 13.78
CA GLY A 120 3.46 -2.45 15.07
C GLY A 120 3.43 -0.92 14.97
N GLU A 121 2.88 -0.37 13.88
CA GLU A 121 2.75 1.07 13.65
C GLU A 121 1.29 1.48 13.64
N SER A 122 1.03 2.79 13.74
CA SER A 122 -0.30 3.37 13.52
C SER A 122 -0.34 4.13 12.19
N TYR A 123 -1.53 4.30 11.62
CA TYR A 123 -1.76 5.08 10.42
C TYR A 123 -3.03 5.94 10.56
N ASN A 124 -3.07 7.11 9.93
CA ASN A 124 -4.26 7.99 9.95
C ASN A 124 -4.73 8.38 8.54
N SER A 125 -4.07 7.85 7.50
CA SER A 125 -4.39 8.09 6.10
C SER A 125 -4.06 6.87 5.24
N CYS A 126 -4.84 6.68 4.17
CA CYS A 126 -4.59 5.71 3.11
C CYS A 126 -4.80 6.33 1.72
N LEU A 127 -3.77 6.23 0.88
CA LEU A 127 -3.88 6.41 -0.57
C LEU A 127 -4.09 5.05 -1.24
N ALA A 128 -5.30 4.81 -1.73
CA ALA A 128 -5.62 3.66 -2.55
C ALA A 128 -5.29 3.94 -4.02
N ASN A 129 -4.61 3.01 -4.68
CA ASN A 129 -4.29 3.06 -6.11
C ASN A 129 -4.88 1.83 -6.80
N LEU A 130 -5.64 2.04 -7.88
CA LEU A 130 -6.15 0.99 -8.75
C LEU A 130 -5.45 1.11 -10.11
N TYR A 131 -4.66 0.07 -10.41
CA TYR A 131 -4.04 -0.15 -11.71
C TYR A 131 -4.89 -1.16 -12.49
N HIS A 132 -5.51 -0.78 -13.61
CA HIS A 132 -6.42 -1.68 -14.33
C HIS A 132 -5.70 -2.80 -15.06
N ASP A 133 -4.47 -2.53 -15.51
CA ASP A 133 -3.61 -3.47 -16.20
C ASP A 133 -2.12 -3.13 -16.00
N GLY A 134 -1.26 -3.90 -16.67
CA GLY A 134 0.18 -3.74 -16.65
C GLY A 134 0.69 -2.48 -17.34
N SER A 135 -0.08 -1.84 -18.23
CA SER A 135 0.33 -0.60 -18.91
C SER A 135 0.39 0.58 -17.95
N GLU A 136 -0.37 0.52 -16.86
CA GLU A 136 -0.36 1.51 -15.80
C GLU A 136 0.77 1.25 -14.79
N GLY A 137 1.32 2.32 -14.24
CA GLY A 137 2.42 2.25 -13.28
C GLY A 137 2.65 3.57 -12.56
N MET A 138 3.77 3.64 -11.84
CA MET A 138 4.24 4.85 -11.18
C MET A 138 5.71 5.03 -11.53
N ALA A 139 6.10 6.25 -11.90
CA ALA A 139 7.49 6.58 -12.20
C ALA A 139 8.36 6.53 -10.94
N TRP A 140 9.67 6.70 -11.10
CA TRP A 140 10.57 6.85 -9.96
C TRP A 140 10.17 8.09 -9.13
N HIS A 141 9.87 7.88 -7.84
CA HIS A 141 9.50 8.94 -6.90
C HIS A 141 9.89 8.55 -5.47
N SER A 142 9.80 9.49 -4.54
CA SER A 142 9.78 9.23 -3.10
C SER A 142 8.50 9.85 -2.55
N ASP A 143 7.98 9.28 -1.47
CA ASP A 143 6.88 9.90 -0.71
C ASP A 143 7.49 11.00 0.18
N ASN A 144 7.53 12.24 -0.33
CA ASN A 144 8.16 13.40 0.31
C ASN A 144 7.21 14.59 0.47
N GLU A 145 5.91 14.32 0.51
CA GLU A 145 4.87 15.26 0.84
C GLU A 145 5.14 15.94 2.19
N LYS A 146 4.92 17.26 2.29
CA LYS A 146 5.24 18.03 3.51
C LYS A 146 4.43 17.52 4.69
N GLU A 147 3.19 17.15 4.43
CA GLU A 147 2.19 16.69 5.38
C GLU A 147 2.52 15.28 5.90
N LEU A 148 3.50 14.56 5.36
CA LEU A 148 3.91 13.27 5.91
C LEU A 148 4.81 13.42 7.14
N LYS A 149 4.57 12.57 8.14
CA LYS A 149 5.46 12.44 9.29
C LYS A 149 6.87 12.12 8.81
N VAL A 150 7.83 13.00 9.14
CA VAL A 150 9.24 12.82 8.80
C VAL A 150 9.74 11.49 9.36
N ASN A 151 10.38 10.68 8.51
CA ASN A 151 10.83 9.32 8.81
C ASN A 151 9.72 8.36 9.29
N GLY A 152 8.45 8.72 9.06
CA GLY A 152 7.29 7.92 9.43
C GLY A 152 7.17 6.63 8.64
N ALA A 153 6.42 5.69 9.20
CA ALA A 153 6.10 4.43 8.55
C ALA A 153 5.12 4.63 7.39
N ILE A 154 5.39 3.91 6.29
CA ILE A 154 4.51 3.78 5.15
C ILE A 154 4.32 2.29 4.87
N ALA A 155 3.12 1.78 5.12
CA ALA A 155 2.76 0.41 4.78
C ALA A 155 2.09 0.36 3.41
N SER A 156 2.52 -0.57 2.56
CA SER A 156 2.00 -0.82 1.23
C SER A 156 1.46 -2.24 1.17
N LEU A 157 0.14 -2.36 1.11
CA LEU A 157 -0.56 -3.65 1.03
C LEU A 157 -1.14 -3.83 -0.37
N SER A 158 -0.90 -4.99 -0.97
CA SER A 158 -1.20 -5.24 -2.40
C SER A 158 -2.26 -6.32 -2.59
N PHE A 159 -3.20 -6.09 -3.50
CA PHE A 159 -4.24 -7.05 -3.88
C PHE A 159 -4.38 -7.15 -5.42
N GLY A 160 -4.79 -8.32 -5.92
CA GLY A 160 -4.91 -8.58 -7.36
C GLY A 160 -3.56 -8.89 -8.02
N ALA A 161 -3.35 -8.38 -9.24
CA ALA A 161 -2.20 -8.75 -10.06
C ALA A 161 -0.84 -8.44 -9.39
N GLU A 162 0.05 -9.43 -9.38
CA GLU A 162 1.40 -9.26 -8.84
C GLU A 162 2.24 -8.33 -9.70
N ARG A 163 3.02 -7.47 -9.06
CA ARG A 163 3.86 -6.51 -9.78
C ARG A 163 5.22 -6.39 -9.12
N ARG A 164 6.24 -6.29 -9.98
CA ARG A 164 7.58 -5.89 -9.54
C ARG A 164 7.50 -4.48 -8.96
N PHE A 165 8.03 -4.29 -7.77
CA PHE A 165 8.27 -2.99 -7.15
C PHE A 165 9.78 -2.80 -7.03
N SER A 166 10.28 -1.65 -7.47
CA SER A 166 11.72 -1.42 -7.58
C SER A 166 12.13 -0.20 -6.79
N PHE A 167 13.28 -0.30 -6.13
CA PHE A 167 13.99 0.76 -5.44
C PHE A 167 15.27 1.14 -6.17
N LYS A 168 15.62 2.42 -6.16
CA LYS A 168 16.88 2.95 -6.69
C LYS A 168 17.40 4.03 -5.76
N HIS A 169 18.62 3.88 -5.27
CA HIS A 169 19.23 4.90 -4.44
C HIS A 169 19.47 6.17 -5.28
N LYS A 170 19.29 7.36 -4.68
CA LYS A 170 19.34 8.65 -5.41
C LYS A 170 20.75 9.05 -5.85
N VAL A 171 21.75 8.72 -5.02
CA VAL A 171 23.17 9.08 -5.25
C VAL A 171 24.00 7.86 -5.68
N LYS A 172 24.02 6.80 -4.88
CA LYS A 172 24.67 5.52 -5.16
C LYS A 172 23.94 4.72 -6.27
N ASN A 173 24.66 3.90 -7.03
CA ASN A 173 24.12 3.11 -8.16
C ASN A 173 23.50 1.76 -7.72
N ASN A 174 22.78 1.75 -6.59
CA ASN A 174 22.17 0.54 -6.05
C ASN A 174 20.69 0.46 -6.45
N LYS A 175 20.26 -0.75 -6.82
CA LYS A 175 18.87 -1.07 -7.13
C LYS A 175 18.47 -2.35 -6.41
N VAL A 176 17.28 -2.34 -5.84
CA VAL A 176 16.66 -3.52 -5.23
C VAL A 176 15.28 -3.68 -5.87
N SER A 177 14.81 -4.90 -6.04
CA SER A 177 13.45 -5.14 -6.55
C SER A 177 12.85 -6.34 -5.88
N ILE A 178 11.54 -6.27 -5.69
CA ILE A 178 10.75 -7.32 -5.08
C ILE A 178 9.47 -7.50 -5.90
N ILE A 179 8.88 -8.69 -5.87
CA ILE A 179 7.51 -8.87 -6.33
C ILE A 179 6.59 -8.53 -5.16
N LEU A 180 5.47 -7.88 -5.45
CA LEU A 180 4.40 -7.68 -4.47
C LEU A 180 3.23 -8.54 -4.91
N GLU A 181 3.08 -9.66 -4.21
CA GLU A 181 2.03 -10.67 -4.40
C GLU A 181 0.66 -10.18 -3.91
N HIS A 182 -0.39 -10.93 -4.27
CA HIS A 182 -1.72 -10.75 -3.71
C HIS A 182 -1.71 -11.04 -2.20
N GLY A 183 -2.21 -10.10 -1.39
CA GLY A 183 -2.22 -10.20 0.07
C GLY A 183 -0.88 -9.86 0.72
N SER A 184 0.08 -9.32 -0.04
CA SER A 184 1.42 -9.01 0.48
C SER A 184 1.57 -7.63 1.09
N LEU A 185 2.47 -7.52 2.08
CA LEU A 185 2.76 -6.30 2.82
C LEU A 185 4.23 -5.89 2.73
N LEU A 186 4.45 -4.63 2.39
CA LEU A 186 5.76 -3.97 2.37
C LEU A 186 5.73 -2.74 3.28
N LEU A 187 6.71 -2.62 4.18
CA LEU A 187 6.84 -1.49 5.09
C LEU A 187 8.08 -0.68 4.74
N MET A 188 7.91 0.62 4.50
CA MET A 188 9.01 1.57 4.31
C MET A 188 9.07 2.53 5.51
N LYS A 189 10.27 2.73 6.10
CA LYS A 189 10.47 3.54 7.31
C LYS A 189 11.77 4.32 7.27
N GLY A 190 11.97 5.17 8.28
CA GLY A 190 13.24 5.86 8.50
C GLY A 190 13.57 6.79 7.33
N THR A 191 14.84 6.81 6.93
CA THR A 191 15.34 7.72 5.90
C THR A 191 15.10 7.23 4.45
N THR A 192 14.28 6.18 4.26
CA THR A 192 14.01 5.59 2.93
C THR A 192 13.56 6.64 1.91
N GLN A 193 12.56 7.45 2.24
CA GLN A 193 12.04 8.45 1.30
C GLN A 193 13.04 9.58 1.03
N LYS A 194 14.02 9.78 1.92
CA LYS A 194 15.11 10.74 1.74
C LYS A 194 16.12 10.22 0.71
N HIS A 195 16.56 8.97 0.80
CA HIS A 195 17.69 8.46 0.01
C HIS A 195 17.32 7.56 -1.16
N TRP A 196 16.12 6.98 -1.16
CA TRP A 196 15.67 6.01 -2.17
C TRP A 196 14.46 6.52 -2.95
N LEU A 197 14.49 6.28 -4.25
CA LEU A 197 13.34 6.36 -5.12
C LEU A 197 12.73 4.97 -5.23
N HIS A 198 11.42 4.89 -5.40
CA HIS A 198 10.71 3.67 -5.71
C HIS A 198 9.79 3.85 -6.90
N ARG A 199 9.41 2.73 -7.54
CA ARG A 199 8.50 2.74 -8.69
C ARG A 199 7.75 1.42 -8.85
N LEU A 200 6.62 1.52 -9.52
CA LEU A 200 5.88 0.38 -10.08
C LEU A 200 6.02 0.45 -11.62
N PRO A 201 6.99 -0.24 -12.24
CA PRO A 201 7.20 -0.20 -13.67
C PRO A 201 6.02 -0.81 -14.44
N PRO A 202 5.60 -0.21 -15.58
CA PRO A 202 4.68 -0.86 -16.51
C PRO A 202 5.21 -2.22 -17.01
N THR A 203 4.30 -3.12 -17.35
CA THR A 203 4.58 -4.46 -17.87
C THR A 203 3.55 -4.82 -18.95
N LYS A 204 3.97 -5.60 -19.96
CA LYS A 204 3.07 -6.14 -20.99
C LYS A 204 2.43 -7.49 -20.61
N LYS A 205 2.73 -8.01 -19.42
CA LYS A 205 2.36 -9.38 -19.00
C LYS A 205 1.13 -9.45 -18.09
N GLN A 206 0.75 -8.34 -17.44
CA GLN A 206 -0.37 -8.32 -16.50
C GLN A 206 -1.56 -7.64 -17.13
N PHE A 207 -2.69 -8.35 -17.20
CA PHE A 207 -3.92 -7.88 -17.82
C PHE A 207 -5.08 -7.78 -16.82
N THR A 208 -4.86 -8.17 -15.56
CA THR A 208 -5.84 -8.07 -14.49
C THR A 208 -5.52 -6.90 -13.56
N PRO A 209 -6.51 -6.34 -12.85
CA PRO A 209 -6.30 -5.17 -12.02
C PRO A 209 -5.47 -5.46 -10.75
N ARG A 210 -4.73 -4.46 -10.31
CA ARG A 210 -4.04 -4.43 -9.01
C ARG A 210 -4.56 -3.27 -8.17
N VAL A 211 -4.95 -3.56 -6.94
CA VAL A 211 -5.22 -2.57 -5.90
C VAL A 211 -4.00 -2.48 -4.97
N ASN A 212 -3.64 -1.27 -4.59
CA ASN A 212 -2.60 -1.02 -3.59
C ASN A 212 -3.09 0.01 -2.59
N LEU A 213 -3.05 -0.35 -1.31
CA LEU A 213 -3.32 0.54 -0.20
C LEU A 213 -1.99 1.03 0.38
N THR A 214 -1.76 2.34 0.35
CA THR A 214 -0.58 2.95 0.95
C THR A 214 -1.00 3.70 2.21
N PHE A 215 -0.81 3.08 3.37
CA PHE A 215 -1.11 3.64 4.67
C PHE A 215 0.04 4.53 5.18
N ARG A 216 -0.31 5.68 5.76
CA ARG A 216 0.63 6.75 6.13
C ARG A 216 0.18 7.47 7.40
N ASN A 217 1.12 8.22 7.99
CA ASN A 217 0.81 9.21 9.03
C ASN A 217 0.97 10.63 8.47
N ILE A 218 -0.12 11.36 8.47
CA ILE A 218 -0.22 12.77 8.11
C ILE A 218 -0.12 13.61 9.40
N ILE A 219 0.71 14.64 9.37
CA ILE A 219 0.87 15.64 10.43
C ILE A 219 0.25 16.96 9.98
N ASP A 220 -0.47 17.60 10.89
CA ASP A 220 -0.93 18.97 10.70
C ASP A 220 0.28 19.90 10.88
N HIS A 221 0.52 20.80 9.93
CA HIS A 221 1.46 21.90 10.11
C HIS A 221 0.72 23.05 10.79
N PRO A 222 1.24 23.60 11.91
CA PRO A 222 0.69 24.80 12.52
C PRO A 222 0.78 26.02 11.59
#